data_AF-A0A815VQB8-F1
#
_entry.id   AF-A0A815VQB8-F1
#
_cell.length_a   1.000
_cell.length_b   1.000
_cell.length_c   1.000
_cell.angle_alpha   90.00
_cell.angle_beta   90.00
_cell.angle_gamma   90.00
#
_symmetry.space_group_name_H-M   'P 1'
#
loop_
_entity.id
_entity.type
_entity.pdbx_description
1 polymer ?
#
loop_
_entity_poly.entity_id
_entity_poly.type
_entity_poly.pdbx_seq_one_letter_code
_entity_poly.pdbx_strand_id
1 'polypeptide(L)'
;GFPPLYITVGTDEISIDAIRDMSEKMKLSGVEVILDEGEGLMHTYALFHLWSSQSRWAQEKIHQWIQEQLLIGMQSKFNIDRATTNP
;
A
#
# COMPACT_ATOMS: atom_id res chain seq x y z
N GLY A 1 2.82 14.60 -7.62
CA GLY A 1 3.62 13.48 -7.10
C GLY A 1 2.85 12.19 -7.31
N PHE A 2 3.52 11.04 -7.14
CA PHE A 2 2.82 9.76 -7.02
C PHE A 2 1.93 9.76 -5.76
N PRO A 3 0.81 9.00 -5.75
CA PRO A 3 0.04 8.79 -4.52
C PRO A 3 0.85 7.94 -3.51
N PRO A 4 0.47 7.91 -2.23
CA PRO A 4 0.97 6.94 -1.28
C PRO A 4 0.84 5.51 -1.80
N LEU A 5 1.83 4.66 -1.51
CA LEU A 5 1.89 3.28 -2.00
C LEU A 5 1.92 2.29 -0.84
N TYR A 6 1.11 1.24 -0.94
CA TYR A 6 1.22 0.04 -0.14
C TYR A 6 1.59 -1.13 -1.04
N ILE A 7 2.74 -1.74 -0.79
CA ILE A 7 3.33 -2.79 -1.62
C ILE A 7 3.45 -4.05 -0.79
N THR A 8 2.94 -5.17 -1.30
CA THR A 8 3.23 -6.50 -0.78
C THR A 8 4.11 -7.24 -1.77
N VAL A 9 5.09 -7.98 -1.27
CA VAL A 9 5.99 -8.82 -2.09
C VAL A 9 6.45 -10.01 -1.28
N GLY A 10 6.52 -11.19 -1.89
CA GLY A 10 7.10 -12.37 -1.28
C GLY A 10 8.62 -12.40 -1.41
N THR A 11 9.33 -12.98 -0.43
CA THR A 11 10.80 -13.07 -0.49
C THR A 11 11.30 -14.17 -1.43
N ASP A 12 10.45 -15.14 -1.79
CA ASP A 12 10.70 -16.16 -2.81
C ASP A 12 10.21 -15.69 -4.20
N GLU A 13 10.39 -14.40 -4.51
CA GLU A 13 10.07 -13.79 -5.80
C GLU A 13 11.33 -13.30 -6.51
N ILE A 14 11.42 -13.51 -7.83
CA ILE A 14 12.51 -12.94 -8.63
C ILE A 14 12.50 -11.39 -8.63
N SER A 15 11.34 -10.78 -8.37
CA SER A 15 11.15 -9.33 -8.38
C SER A 15 11.53 -8.63 -7.08
N ILE A 16 11.86 -9.35 -6.00
CA ILE A 16 12.04 -8.76 -4.66
C ILE A 16 13.03 -7.59 -4.63
N ASP A 17 14.20 -7.76 -5.25
CA ASP A 17 15.24 -6.71 -5.24
C ASP A 17 14.83 -5.49 -6.07
N ALA A 18 14.12 -5.69 -7.18
CA ALA A 18 13.58 -4.59 -7.98
C ALA A 18 12.49 -3.82 -7.22
N ILE A 19 11.66 -4.52 -6.45
CA ILE A 19 10.62 -3.90 -5.62
C ILE A 19 11.24 -3.10 -4.46
N ARG A 20 12.29 -3.63 -3.81
CA ARG A 20 13.05 -2.91 -2.77
C ARG A 20 13.66 -1.62 -3.32
N ASP A 21 14.38 -1.70 -4.44
CA ASP A 21 15.00 -0.55 -5.11
C ASP A 21 13.96 0.50 -5.55
N MET A 22 12.83 0.06 -6.12
CA MET A 22 11.73 0.96 -6.46
C MET A 22 11.15 1.65 -5.21
N SER A 23 10.94 0.92 -4.11
CA SER A 23 10.43 1.46 -2.85
C SER A 23 11.33 2.56 -2.31
N GLU A 24 12.64 2.35 -2.32
CA GLU A 24 13.63 3.34 -1.88
C GLU A 24 13.61 4.59 -2.76
N LYS A 25 13.60 4.44 -4.08
CA LYS A 25 13.55 5.57 -5.03
C LYS A 25 12.27 6.40 -4.89
N MET A 26 11.14 5.75 -4.65
CA MET A 26 9.86 6.44 -4.40
C MET A 26 9.90 7.22 -3.08
N LYS A 27 10.42 6.62 -2.01
CA LYS A 27 10.63 7.31 -0.72
C LYS A 27 11.53 8.54 -0.87
N LEU A 28 12.66 8.40 -1.57
CA LEU A 28 13.59 9.50 -1.85
C LEU A 28 12.94 10.63 -2.67
N SER A 29 11.90 10.31 -3.44
CA SER A 29 11.11 11.28 -4.22
C SER A 29 9.98 11.93 -3.40
N GLY A 30 9.90 11.67 -2.10
CA GLY A 30 8.89 12.21 -1.20
C GLY A 30 7.54 11.47 -1.22
N VAL A 31 7.50 10.27 -1.81
CA VAL A 31 6.29 9.43 -1.79
C VAL A 31 6.25 8.63 -0.49
N GLU A 32 5.11 8.62 0.18
CA GLU A 32 4.87 7.70 1.30
C GLU A 32 4.77 6.27 0.77
N VAL A 33 5.64 5.37 1.23
CA VAL A 33 5.66 3.98 0.78
C VAL A 33 5.76 3.04 1.97
N ILE A 34 4.81 2.11 2.05
CA ILE A 34 4.84 0.94 2.91
C ILE A 34 5.22 -0.26 2.03
N LEU A 35 6.26 -0.99 2.44
CA LEU A 35 6.68 -2.24 1.82
C LEU A 35 6.55 -3.36 2.86
N ASP A 36 5.68 -4.33 2.59
CA ASP A 36 5.42 -5.49 3.44
C ASP A 36 5.95 -6.75 2.74
N GLU A 37 7.00 -7.35 3.32
CA GLU A 37 7.67 -8.50 2.75
C GLU A 37 7.18 -9.80 3.40
N GLY A 38 6.63 -10.69 2.58
CA GLY A 38 6.16 -12.01 2.98
C GLY A 38 7.26 -13.05 2.93
N GLU A 39 7.79 -13.43 4.09
CA GLU A 39 8.88 -14.40 4.20
C GLU A 39 8.48 -15.78 3.62
N GLY A 40 9.27 -16.29 2.68
CA GLY A 40 9.06 -17.58 2.00
C GLY A 40 7.82 -17.61 1.11
N LEU A 41 7.25 -16.45 0.78
CA LEU A 41 6.06 -16.35 -0.06
C LEU A 41 6.43 -16.15 -1.53
N MET A 42 5.66 -16.79 -2.39
CA MET A 42 5.83 -16.74 -3.84
C MET A 42 5.16 -15.51 -4.47
N HIS A 43 5.37 -15.37 -5.77
CA HIS A 43 4.75 -14.34 -6.58
C HIS A 43 3.23 -14.29 -6.43
N THR A 44 2.69 -13.10 -6.18
CA THR A 44 1.25 -12.84 -6.01
C THR A 44 0.60 -13.64 -4.87
N TYR A 45 1.36 -13.93 -3.80
CA TYR A 45 0.86 -14.76 -2.70
C TYR A 45 -0.50 -14.30 -2.14
N ALA A 46 -0.79 -13.00 -2.14
CA ALA A 46 -2.04 -12.42 -1.63
C ALA A 46 -3.31 -12.97 -2.34
N LEU A 47 -3.20 -13.58 -3.52
CA LEU A 47 -4.33 -14.21 -4.20
C LEU A 47 -4.77 -15.53 -3.52
N PHE A 48 -3.88 -16.21 -2.81
CA PHE A 48 -4.13 -17.52 -2.20
C PHE A 48 -4.78 -17.45 -0.80
N HIS A 49 -5.53 -16.39 -0.52
CA HIS A 49 -6.17 -16.13 0.77
C HIS A 49 -7.12 -17.25 1.25
N LEU A 50 -7.68 -18.07 0.36
CA LEU A 50 -8.48 -19.22 0.81
C LEU A 50 -7.63 -20.35 1.42
N TRP A 51 -6.34 -20.44 1.06
CA TRP A 51 -5.47 -21.56 1.43
C TRP A 51 -4.31 -21.17 2.37
N SER A 52 -3.93 -19.90 2.40
CA SER A 52 -2.81 -19.40 3.20
C SER A 52 -3.27 -18.31 4.17
N SER A 53 -2.95 -18.48 5.45
CA SER A 53 -3.16 -17.46 6.48
C SER A 53 -2.36 -16.19 6.21
N GLN A 54 -1.13 -16.32 5.71
CA GLN A 54 -0.29 -15.18 5.35
C GLN A 54 -0.91 -14.38 4.20
N SER A 55 -1.54 -15.08 3.24
CA SER A 55 -2.26 -14.44 2.15
C SER A 55 -3.54 -13.74 2.62
N ARG A 56 -4.28 -14.31 3.58
CA ARG A 56 -5.43 -13.62 4.22
C ARG A 56 -4.98 -12.36 4.93
N TRP A 57 -3.93 -12.46 5.71
CA TRP A 57 -3.39 -11.33 6.45
C TRP A 57 -2.94 -10.19 5.53
N ALA A 58 -2.30 -10.51 4.40
CA ALA A 58 -1.96 -9.50 3.40
C ALA A 58 -3.20 -8.83 2.78
N GLN A 59 -4.25 -9.59 2.46
CA GLN A 59 -5.53 -9.03 2.00
C GLN A 59 -6.18 -8.11 3.05
N GLU A 60 -6.17 -8.53 4.32
CA GLU A 60 -6.72 -7.74 5.43
C GLU A 60 -5.98 -6.41 5.58
N LYS A 61 -4.64 -6.42 5.50
CA LYS A 61 -3.85 -5.20 5.53
C LYS A 61 -4.09 -4.29 4.33
N ILE A 62 -4.16 -4.85 3.13
CA ILE A 62 -4.49 -4.08 1.91
C ILE A 62 -5.87 -3.43 2.08
N HIS A 63 -6.85 -4.19 2.58
CA HIS A 63 -8.19 -3.68 2.84
C HIS A 63 -8.17 -2.52 3.86
N GLN A 64 -7.50 -2.71 5.00
CA GLN A 64 -7.36 -1.69 6.04
C GLN A 64 -6.71 -0.41 5.47
N TRP A 65 -5.61 -0.55 4.75
CA TRP A 65 -4.91 0.58 4.15
C TRP A 65 -5.80 1.34 3.16
N ILE A 66 -6.54 0.64 2.30
CA ILE A 66 -7.49 1.29 1.37
C ILE A 66 -8.56 2.09 2.13
N GLN A 67 -9.12 1.54 3.21
CA GLN A 67 -10.11 2.26 4.02
C GLN A 67 -9.52 3.53 4.63
N GLU A 68 -8.31 3.45 5.18
CA GLU A 68 -7.60 4.61 5.73
C GLU A 68 -7.37 5.70 4.68
N GLN A 69 -6.87 5.33 3.50
CA GLN A 69 -6.62 6.28 2.41
C GLN A 69 -7.91 6.94 1.91
N LEU A 70 -9.02 6.19 1.82
CA LEU A 70 -10.32 6.75 1.45
C LEU A 70 -10.83 7.75 2.50
N LEU A 71 -10.69 7.43 3.78
CA LEU A 71 -11.08 8.33 4.86
C LEU A 71 -10.28 9.64 4.84
N ILE A 72 -8.96 9.54 4.65
CA ILE A 72 -8.06 10.71 4.51
C ILE A 72 -8.48 11.56 3.31
N GLY A 73 -8.75 10.92 2.17
CA GLY A 73 -9.21 11.60 0.95
C GLY A 73 -10.53 12.35 1.15
N MET A 74 -11.51 11.72 1.82
CA MET A 74 -12.80 12.34 2.13
C MET A 74 -12.66 13.54 3.08
N GLN A 75 -11.83 13.42 4.14
CA GLN A 75 -11.57 14.51 5.08
C GLN A 75 -10.90 15.71 4.39
N SER A 76 -9.92 15.44 3.53
CA SER A 76 -9.24 16.48 2.75
C SER A 76 -10.23 17.25 1.86
N LYS A 77 -11.08 16.52 1.12
CA LYS A 77 -12.12 17.13 0.27
C LYS A 77 -13.08 18.00 1.08
N PHE A 78 -13.59 17.49 2.21
CA PHE A 78 -14.51 18.22 3.08
C PHE A 78 -13.90 19.53 3.63
N ASN A 79 -12.62 19.50 4.00
CA ASN A 79 -11.91 20.68 4.50
C ASN A 79 -11.74 21.75 3.41
N ILE A 80 -11.43 21.35 2.17
CA ILE A 80 -11.34 22.25 1.02
C ILE A 80 -12.70 22.90 0.73
N ASP A 81 -13.77 22.11 0.73
CA ASP A 81 -15.13 22.60 0.46
C ASP A 81 -15.57 23.63 1.53
N ARG A 82 -15.18 23.44 2.81
CA ARG A 82 -15.42 24.44 3.86
C ARG A 82 -14.59 25.73 3.70
N ALA A 83 -13.33 25.60 3.30
CA ALA A 83 -12.45 26.76 3.13
C ALA A 83 -12.89 27.66 1.96
N THR A 84 -13.56 27.10 0.96
CA THR A 84 -14.04 27.83 -0.22
C THR A 84 -15.46 28.38 -0.08
N THR A 85 -16.22 27.95 0.93
CA THR A 85 -17.61 28.38 1.17
C THR A 85 -17.78 29.42 2.28
N ASN A 86 -16.71 29.79 3.00
CA ASN A 86 -16.69 30.96 3.87
C ASN A 86 -16.10 32.16 3.11
N PRO A 87 -16.87 33.24 2.86
CA PRO A 87 -16.38 34.45 2.20
C PRO A 87 -15.38 35.25 3.06
#